data_AF-A0A8J6EAB5-F1
#
_entry.id   AF-A0A8J6EAB5-F1
#
_cell.length_a   1.000
_cell.length_b   1.000
_cell.length_c   1.000
_cell.angle_alpha   90.00
_cell.angle_beta   90.00
_cell.angle_gamma   90.00
#
_symmetry.space_group_name_H-M   'P 1'
#
loop_
_entity.id
_entity.type
_entity.pdbx_description
1 polymer ?
#
loop_
_entity_poly.entity_id
_entity_poly.type
_entity_poly.pdbx_seq_one_letter_code
_entity_poly.pdbx_strand_id
1 'polypeptide(L)'
;MTRTTIEPISTLPVKVATDESSNNYQVTSETATRDVENLHRASGNYFETNARCPHKIFLRFSNARIITHVYMNLHRSDQSYCPKVVRVHPVLASGESQPALEYKLAHRTGWFVLPTGTSESVTEVTLTVVKNHSNGRDCRIRCIRVHCELDTSKPLEAVLLTASGVSFSAIHPDTGSVPTDCTLAMADGELNAHKAVLMAASEYFRAMLVSGMLESGGRVSLPDIPTETMRAVIDFIYLGTLELNCGKDDVFEIQTPQGETLLFTGPVGFTLNLFVVAQRLALGGLCGSIASWMVQSISLLAQTDSFVGFITAFTDSHLDKVCSAYLLLNPIAALYDGTLDRMGDGVLRTFVSKLIGTEAVQQFNMPEIGSRVGVLPAVRIPSDAAKPFSGVLLGRTSTKPDGMACIEYKTVSGGTAEWSVLAMAVAAIIEDDA
;
A
#
# COMPACT_ATOMS: atom_id res chain seq x y z
N MET A 1 21.41 43.53 15.91
CA MET A 1 21.06 42.15 15.50
C MET A 1 21.47 41.22 16.62
N THR A 2 20.50 40.51 17.21
CA THR A 2 20.74 39.45 18.19
C THR A 2 21.49 38.31 17.50
N ARG A 3 22.68 37.99 17.98
CA ARG A 3 23.55 36.98 17.37
C ARG A 3 23.47 35.71 18.20
N THR A 4 22.80 34.69 17.67
CA THR A 4 22.63 33.41 18.35
C THR A 4 23.90 32.58 18.18
N THR A 5 24.44 32.04 19.28
CA THR A 5 25.57 31.11 19.22
C THR A 5 25.03 29.68 19.10
N ILE A 6 25.54 28.91 18.14
CA ILE A 6 25.11 27.54 17.85
C ILE A 6 26.25 26.56 18.13
N GLU A 7 25.93 25.55 18.93
CA GLU A 7 26.78 24.42 19.25
C GLU A 7 26.59 23.29 18.22
N PRO A 8 27.63 22.48 17.93
CA PRO A 8 27.49 21.34 17.04
C PRO A 8 26.68 20.22 17.70
N ILE A 9 25.88 19.51 16.91
CA ILE A 9 25.13 18.34 17.36
C ILE A 9 26.04 17.09 17.41
N SER A 10 25.78 16.21 18.38
CA SER A 10 26.53 14.95 18.57
C SER A 10 26.19 13.89 17.53
N THR A 11 24.95 13.90 17.05
CA THR A 11 24.42 12.96 16.06
C THR A 11 23.58 13.74 15.07
N LEU A 12 23.77 13.49 13.77
CA LEU A 12 22.82 13.94 12.77
C LEU A 12 21.48 13.22 13.02
N PRO A 13 20.34 13.93 12.98
CA PRO A 13 19.06 13.25 12.92
C PRO A 13 19.04 12.34 11.68
N VAL A 14 18.61 11.08 11.86
CA VAL A 14 18.57 10.03 10.82
C VAL A 14 17.84 10.50 9.54
N LYS A 15 16.97 11.51 9.70
CA LYS A 15 16.16 12.19 8.68
C LYS A 15 16.84 13.26 7.83
N VAL A 16 18.14 13.52 7.95
CA VAL A 16 18.81 14.41 6.97
C VAL A 16 19.13 13.60 5.72
N ALA A 17 18.08 13.31 4.93
CA ALA A 17 18.05 12.48 3.74
C ALA A 17 19.43 12.46 3.04
N THR A 18 20.14 11.36 3.23
CA THR A 18 21.25 10.95 2.39
C THR A 18 20.66 10.46 1.09
N ASP A 19 20.29 11.40 0.25
CA ASP A 19 19.84 11.08 -1.10
C ASP A 19 20.78 11.83 -2.04
N GLU A 20 21.87 11.15 -2.39
CA GLU A 20 22.79 11.62 -3.43
C GLU A 20 22.11 11.68 -4.81
N SER A 21 20.86 11.19 -4.94
CA SER A 21 20.02 11.26 -6.14
C SER A 21 18.87 12.29 -6.10
N SER A 22 18.62 12.98 -4.97
CA SER A 22 17.64 14.08 -4.88
C SER A 22 18.24 15.45 -4.60
N ASN A 23 19.13 15.89 -5.49
CA ASN A 23 19.38 17.31 -5.69
C ASN A 23 18.12 18.02 -6.23
N ASN A 24 17.07 18.15 -5.41
CA ASN A 24 15.89 18.97 -5.66
C ASN A 24 16.17 20.47 -5.48
N TYR A 25 17.44 20.83 -5.26
CA TYR A 25 17.89 22.21 -5.26
C TYR A 25 19.24 22.35 -5.96
N GLN A 26 19.41 23.43 -6.71
CA GLN A 26 20.67 23.81 -7.32
C GLN A 26 21.47 24.63 -6.32
N VAL A 27 22.75 24.27 -6.14
CA VAL A 27 23.69 25.04 -5.34
C VAL A 27 24.58 25.85 -6.25
N THR A 28 24.68 27.15 -5.98
CA THR A 28 25.60 28.05 -6.68
C THR A 28 26.32 28.94 -5.68
N SER A 29 27.47 29.47 -6.05
CA SER A 29 28.20 30.45 -5.24
C SER A 29 28.92 31.43 -6.16
N GLU A 30 28.91 32.71 -5.80
CA GLU A 30 29.58 33.80 -6.54
C GLU A 30 31.12 33.67 -6.50
N THR A 31 31.66 32.94 -5.53
CA THR A 31 33.09 32.96 -5.19
C THR A 31 33.72 31.58 -5.18
N ALA A 32 32.99 30.57 -5.65
CA ALA A 32 33.44 29.18 -5.68
C ALA A 32 34.64 29.03 -6.62
N THR A 33 35.69 28.36 -6.15
CA THR A 33 36.82 27.95 -6.98
C THR A 33 36.94 26.45 -7.11
N ARG A 34 36.25 25.68 -6.26
CA ARG A 34 36.27 24.23 -6.32
C ARG A 34 34.89 23.63 -6.07
N ASP A 35 34.48 22.79 -7.02
CA ASP A 35 33.45 21.76 -6.94
C ASP A 35 32.28 22.09 -6.01
N VAL A 36 31.37 22.96 -6.46
CA VAL A 36 30.10 23.26 -5.75
C VAL A 36 29.30 21.97 -5.51
N GLU A 37 29.44 20.99 -6.39
CA GLU A 37 28.88 19.65 -6.28
C GLU A 37 29.33 18.90 -5.00
N ASN A 38 30.52 19.21 -4.48
CA ASN A 38 31.02 18.58 -3.25
C ASN A 38 30.23 19.02 -2.00
N LEU A 39 29.46 20.12 -2.03
CA LEU A 39 28.61 20.51 -0.91
C LEU A 39 27.54 19.46 -0.59
N HIS A 40 27.18 18.61 -1.55
CA HIS A 40 26.17 17.57 -1.37
C HIS A 40 26.74 16.24 -0.87
N ARG A 41 28.06 16.00 -1.02
CA ARG A 41 28.67 14.70 -0.73
C ARG A 41 29.22 14.66 0.69
N ALA A 42 29.02 13.54 1.37
CA ALA A 42 29.57 13.30 2.71
C ALA A 42 31.02 12.76 2.69
N SER A 43 31.63 12.62 1.49
CA SER A 43 33.00 12.15 1.35
C SER A 43 34.00 13.23 1.77
N GLY A 44 35.26 12.86 2.04
CA GLY A 44 36.33 13.74 2.57
C GLY A 44 36.71 14.97 1.71
N ASN A 45 35.91 15.31 0.70
CA ASN A 45 36.02 16.50 -0.12
C ASN A 45 35.49 17.75 0.61
N TYR A 46 35.65 18.91 -0.02
CA TYR A 46 35.18 20.19 0.49
C TYR A 46 34.91 21.14 -0.67
N PHE A 47 33.96 22.03 -0.45
CA PHE A 47 33.79 23.25 -1.22
C PHE A 47 34.79 24.29 -0.77
N GLU A 48 35.31 25.08 -1.71
CA GLU A 48 36.26 26.15 -1.43
C GLU A 48 35.95 27.41 -2.24
N THR A 49 36.07 28.56 -1.59
CA THR A 49 35.95 29.88 -2.23
C THR A 49 37.31 30.54 -2.42
N ASN A 50 37.46 31.46 -3.37
CA ASN A 50 38.68 32.27 -3.53
C ASN A 50 38.38 33.78 -3.55
N ALA A 51 37.81 34.27 -2.47
CA ALA A 51 37.49 35.69 -2.30
C ALA A 51 37.67 36.06 -0.83
N ARG A 52 37.65 37.35 -0.48
CA ARG A 52 37.50 37.73 0.94
C ARG A 52 36.03 37.58 1.32
N CYS A 53 35.74 37.29 2.60
CA CYS A 53 34.37 37.36 3.12
C CYS A 53 33.72 38.72 2.78
N PRO A 54 32.39 38.77 2.52
CA PRO A 54 31.43 37.68 2.69
C PRO A 54 31.38 36.70 1.52
N HIS A 55 31.17 35.42 1.81
CA HIS A 55 30.94 34.37 0.80
C HIS A 55 29.46 34.03 0.72
N LYS A 56 28.87 34.10 -0.47
CA LYS A 56 27.45 33.75 -0.68
C LYS A 56 27.30 32.40 -1.36
N ILE A 57 26.40 31.60 -0.82
CA ILE A 57 26.00 30.29 -1.33
C ILE A 57 24.48 30.32 -1.46
N PHE A 58 23.97 30.01 -2.65
CA PHE A 58 22.55 30.02 -2.96
C PHE A 58 22.06 28.59 -3.08
N LEU A 59 21.01 28.25 -2.33
CA LEU A 59 20.30 26.98 -2.42
C LEU A 59 18.95 27.27 -3.09
N ARG A 60 18.78 26.94 -4.39
CA ARG A 60 17.58 27.26 -5.17
C ARG A 60 16.72 26.03 -5.39
N PHE A 61 15.44 26.11 -5.03
CA PHE A 61 14.48 25.00 -5.14
C PHE A 61 13.64 25.17 -6.40
N SER A 62 13.45 24.08 -7.16
CA SER A 62 12.62 24.07 -8.37
C SER A 62 11.15 24.34 -8.08
N ASN A 63 10.69 23.86 -6.92
CA ASN A 63 9.35 24.10 -6.39
C ASN A 63 9.46 24.81 -5.03
N ALA A 64 8.53 25.72 -4.73
CA ALA A 64 8.47 26.37 -3.42
C ALA A 64 8.18 25.35 -2.32
N ARG A 65 8.98 25.34 -1.24
CA ARG A 65 8.90 24.35 -0.16
C ARG A 65 9.20 24.96 1.21
N ILE A 66 8.65 24.40 2.28
CA ILE A 66 8.92 24.88 3.65
C ILE A 66 10.26 24.29 4.10
N ILE A 67 11.28 25.14 4.20
CA ILE A 67 12.62 24.78 4.67
C ILE A 67 12.80 25.33 6.08
N THR A 68 12.83 24.45 7.09
CA THR A 68 12.92 24.89 8.50
C THR A 68 14.35 25.01 8.99
N HIS A 69 15.25 24.14 8.50
CA HIS A 69 16.64 24.08 8.98
C HIS A 69 17.64 23.81 7.85
N VAL A 70 18.80 24.45 7.95
CA VAL A 70 19.99 24.17 7.13
C VAL A 70 21.07 23.56 8.01
N TYR A 71 21.58 22.40 7.62
CA TYR A 71 22.64 21.67 8.28
C TYR A 71 23.97 21.97 7.58
N MET A 72 24.99 22.32 8.35
CA MET A 72 26.33 22.61 7.84
C MET A 72 27.37 21.77 8.57
N ASN A 73 28.17 20.99 7.84
CA ASN A 73 29.29 20.23 8.40
C ASN A 73 30.60 20.98 8.23
N LEU A 74 31.32 21.12 9.35
CA LEU A 74 32.67 21.65 9.41
C LEU A 74 33.65 20.58 9.90
N HIS A 75 34.90 20.68 9.46
CA HIS A 75 35.98 19.79 9.90
C HIS A 75 37.16 20.56 10.49
N ARG A 76 37.71 20.06 11.59
CA ARG A 76 38.81 20.72 12.33
C ARG A 76 40.05 20.98 11.46
N SER A 77 40.31 20.13 10.45
CA SER A 77 41.48 20.30 9.57
C SER A 77 41.40 21.53 8.67
N ASP A 78 40.24 22.16 8.53
CA ASP A 78 40.07 23.37 7.72
C ASP A 78 40.53 24.65 8.43
N GLN A 79 40.92 24.59 9.71
CA GLN A 79 41.62 25.66 10.44
C GLN A 79 41.02 27.07 10.28
N SER A 80 41.66 27.95 9.49
CA SER A 80 41.26 29.34 9.22
C SER A 80 40.15 29.45 8.16
N TYR A 81 39.92 28.39 7.38
CA TYR A 81 38.89 28.34 6.34
C TYR A 81 37.50 28.01 6.91
N CYS A 82 37.39 27.62 8.18
CA CYS A 82 36.11 27.31 8.80
C CYS A 82 35.26 28.59 9.01
N PRO A 83 33.99 28.60 8.59
CA PRO A 83 33.02 29.63 8.95
C PRO A 83 32.93 29.84 10.47
N LYS A 84 32.88 31.10 10.91
CA LYS A 84 32.62 31.50 12.31
C LYS A 84 31.28 32.22 12.44
N VAL A 85 30.90 32.96 11.41
CA VAL A 85 29.66 33.75 11.37
C VAL A 85 28.98 33.48 10.05
N VAL A 86 27.78 32.91 10.14
CA VAL A 86 26.97 32.55 8.98
C VAL A 86 25.63 33.22 9.13
N ARG A 87 25.12 33.76 8.03
CA ARG A 87 23.82 34.38 7.94
C ARG A 87 22.94 33.57 7.00
N VAL A 88 21.73 33.26 7.45
CA VAL A 88 20.72 32.53 6.69
C VAL A 88 19.64 33.51 6.24
N HIS A 89 19.32 33.49 4.96
CA HIS A 89 18.37 34.41 4.37
C HIS A 89 17.41 33.65 3.44
N PRO A 90 16.21 33.28 3.94
CA PRO A 90 15.20 32.67 3.10
C PRO A 90 14.53 33.71 2.19
N VAL A 91 14.27 33.32 0.95
CA VAL A 91 13.48 34.05 -0.03
C VAL A 91 12.15 33.32 -0.20
N LEU A 92 11.06 34.00 0.16
CA LEU A 92 9.72 33.44 0.12
C LEU A 92 9.27 33.19 -1.32
N ALA A 93 8.29 32.30 -1.49
CA ALA A 93 7.66 32.04 -2.78
C ALA A 93 6.99 33.29 -3.39
N SER A 94 6.57 34.24 -2.54
CA SER A 94 6.09 35.57 -2.95
C SER A 94 7.17 36.45 -3.59
N GLY A 95 8.44 36.04 -3.51
CA GLY A 95 9.61 36.85 -3.87
C GLY A 95 10.05 37.81 -2.77
N GLU A 96 9.35 37.85 -1.63
CA GLU A 96 9.71 38.69 -0.51
C GLU A 96 10.92 38.11 0.25
N SER A 97 11.84 39.00 0.59
CA SER A 97 13.12 38.71 1.22
C SER A 97 12.97 38.90 2.73
N GLN A 98 13.01 37.82 3.50
CA GLN A 98 12.86 37.88 4.96
C GLN A 98 14.11 38.42 5.66
N PRO A 99 14.00 39.00 6.86
CA PRO A 99 15.16 39.48 7.60
C PRO A 99 16.15 38.33 7.86
N ALA A 100 17.41 38.57 7.53
CA ALA A 100 18.43 37.54 7.61
C ALA A 100 18.82 37.22 9.07
N LEU A 101 18.89 35.94 9.41
CA LEU A 101 19.27 35.46 10.73
C LEU A 101 20.78 35.20 10.80
N GLU A 102 21.45 35.74 11.82
CA GLU A 102 22.89 35.61 11.98
C GLU A 102 23.27 34.68 13.13
N TYR A 103 24.07 33.67 12.80
CA TYR A 103 24.53 32.63 13.70
C TYR A 103 26.05 32.68 13.89
N LYS A 104 26.49 32.55 15.14
CA LYS A 104 27.89 32.34 15.53
C LYS A 104 28.12 30.86 15.76
N LEU A 105 29.02 30.25 14.99
CA LEU A 105 29.38 28.85 15.20
C LEU A 105 30.42 28.78 16.33
N ALA A 106 30.11 28.03 17.39
CA ALA A 106 30.96 27.94 18.58
C ALA A 106 32.28 27.21 18.30
N HIS A 107 32.20 26.16 17.47
CA HIS A 107 33.30 25.26 17.16
C HIS A 107 33.65 25.23 15.66
N ARG A 108 34.85 24.73 15.36
CA ARG A 108 35.36 24.54 13.98
C ARG A 108 35.08 23.15 13.42
N THR A 109 34.26 22.36 14.10
CA THR A 109 34.03 20.95 13.76
C THR A 109 32.65 20.51 14.19
N GLY A 110 32.08 19.58 13.43
CA GLY A 110 30.77 18.99 13.71
C GLY A 110 29.68 19.55 12.82
N TRP A 111 28.46 19.08 13.08
CA TRP A 111 27.25 19.47 12.36
C TRP A 111 26.55 20.62 13.08
N PHE A 112 26.31 21.71 12.37
CA PHE A 112 25.58 22.87 12.89
C PHE A 112 24.20 22.91 12.26
N VAL A 113 23.18 23.15 13.08
CA VAL A 113 21.78 23.29 12.64
C VAL A 113 21.43 24.76 12.66
N LEU A 114 21.16 25.34 11.50
CA LEU A 114 20.85 26.76 11.33
C LEU A 114 19.36 26.90 11.00
N PRO A 115 18.53 27.38 11.94
CA PRO A 115 17.11 27.65 11.65
C PRO A 115 16.97 28.72 10.57
N THR A 116 16.01 28.56 9.67
CA THR A 116 15.66 29.58 8.68
C THR A 116 14.76 30.67 9.27
N GLY A 117 13.99 30.32 10.32
CA GLY A 117 13.05 31.20 11.00
C GLY A 117 11.80 31.54 10.21
N THR A 118 11.55 30.83 9.11
CA THR A 118 10.31 30.92 8.34
C THR A 118 9.49 29.64 8.50
N SER A 119 8.18 29.79 8.56
CA SER A 119 7.20 28.70 8.43
C SER A 119 6.52 28.69 7.06
N GLU A 120 6.93 29.59 6.17
CA GLU A 120 6.38 29.73 4.82
C GLU A 120 7.24 29.03 3.77
N SER A 121 6.67 28.79 2.59
CA SER A 121 7.38 28.18 1.49
C SER A 121 8.42 29.13 0.87
N VAL A 122 9.61 28.61 0.60
CA VAL A 122 10.75 29.34 0.05
C VAL A 122 11.14 28.77 -1.31
N THR A 123 11.63 29.64 -2.19
CA THR A 123 12.20 29.28 -3.50
C THR A 123 13.72 29.32 -3.47
N GLU A 124 14.31 30.07 -2.54
CA GLU A 124 15.75 30.14 -2.35
C GLU A 124 16.10 30.30 -0.87
N VAL A 125 17.20 29.68 -0.43
CA VAL A 125 17.86 30.00 0.82
C VAL A 125 19.29 30.47 0.51
N THR A 126 19.57 31.73 0.83
CA THR A 126 20.90 32.31 0.71
C THR A 126 21.66 32.16 2.03
N LEU A 127 22.80 31.49 1.97
CA LEU A 127 23.76 31.40 3.07
C LEU A 127 24.92 32.36 2.81
N THR A 128 25.17 33.25 3.77
CA THR A 128 26.29 34.19 3.70
C THR A 128 27.27 33.91 4.83
N VAL A 129 28.46 33.43 4.50
CA VAL A 129 29.57 33.33 5.45
C VAL A 129 30.19 34.72 5.60
N VAL A 130 29.84 35.39 6.69
CA VAL A 130 30.26 36.78 6.98
C VAL A 130 31.70 36.83 7.45
N LYS A 131 32.15 35.81 8.19
CA LYS A 131 33.51 35.77 8.76
C LYS A 131 33.95 34.35 9.07
N ASN A 132 35.20 34.03 8.74
CA ASN A 132 35.85 32.77 9.09
C ASN A 132 36.61 32.85 10.44
N HIS A 133 36.97 31.69 10.98
CA HIS A 133 37.91 31.61 12.09
C HIS A 133 39.29 32.13 11.69
N SER A 134 40.03 32.68 12.65
CA SER A 134 41.37 33.23 12.41
C SER A 134 41.46 34.27 11.26
N ASN A 135 40.34 34.91 10.89
CA ASN A 135 40.22 35.82 9.75
C ASN A 135 40.73 35.21 8.42
N GLY A 136 40.49 33.92 8.18
CA GLY A 136 40.81 33.29 6.91
C GLY A 136 40.14 34.01 5.74
N ARG A 137 40.89 34.20 4.65
CA ARG A 137 40.40 34.84 3.42
C ARG A 137 39.31 33.98 2.79
N ASP A 138 39.65 32.73 2.54
CA ASP A 138 38.85 31.73 1.84
C ASP A 138 38.05 30.88 2.83
N CYS A 139 36.97 30.26 2.34
CA CYS A 139 36.05 29.45 3.14
C CYS A 139 36.02 28.01 2.64
N ARG A 140 36.02 27.05 3.57
CA ARG A 140 35.80 25.63 3.31
C ARG A 140 34.60 25.10 4.07
N ILE A 141 33.71 24.42 3.34
CA ILE A 141 32.53 23.75 3.90
C ILE A 141 32.51 22.33 3.35
N ARG A 142 32.31 21.36 4.24
CA ARG A 142 32.36 19.94 3.88
C ARG A 142 31.07 19.48 3.25
N CYS A 143 29.95 19.80 3.90
CA CYS A 143 28.64 19.39 3.43
C CYS A 143 27.58 20.39 3.91
N ILE A 144 26.58 20.64 3.07
CA ILE A 144 25.36 21.35 3.41
C ILE A 144 24.19 20.43 3.10
N ARG A 145 23.25 20.32 4.05
CA ARG A 145 21.98 19.63 3.85
C ARG A 145 20.84 20.52 4.30
N VAL A 146 19.65 20.31 3.76
CA VAL A 146 18.45 21.07 4.14
C VAL A 146 17.37 20.11 4.61
N HIS A 147 16.61 20.53 5.62
CA HIS A 147 15.42 19.82 6.07
C HIS A 147 14.17 20.51 5.53
N CYS A 148 13.40 19.74 4.78
CA CYS A 148 12.13 20.15 4.19
C CYS A 148 11.00 19.49 4.97
N GLU A 149 9.98 20.25 5.36
CA GLU A 149 8.72 19.64 5.79
C GLU A 149 8.01 19.08 4.56
N LEU A 150 7.56 17.82 4.65
CA LEU A 150 6.81 17.18 3.58
C LEU A 150 5.49 17.93 3.39
N ASP A 151 5.21 18.39 2.18
CA ASP A 151 3.91 18.96 1.82
C ASP A 151 2.87 17.84 1.83
N THR A 152 2.17 17.70 2.95
CA THR A 152 1.15 16.66 3.18
C THR A 152 -0.06 16.82 2.26
N SER A 153 -0.20 17.96 1.57
CA SER A 153 -1.23 18.19 0.54
C SER A 153 -0.89 17.56 -0.81
N LYS A 154 0.38 17.18 -1.04
CA LYS A 154 0.86 16.51 -2.26
C LYS A 154 1.44 15.13 -1.93
N PRO A 155 0.59 14.15 -1.56
CA PRO A 155 1.02 12.81 -1.14
C PRO A 155 1.88 12.10 -2.20
N LEU A 156 1.76 12.45 -3.49
CA LEU A 156 2.59 11.91 -4.56
C LEU A 156 4.08 12.27 -4.44
N GLU A 157 4.45 13.44 -3.90
CA GLU A 157 5.86 13.79 -3.66
C GLU A 157 6.47 12.96 -2.51
N ALA A 158 5.66 12.59 -1.50
CA ALA A 158 6.07 11.68 -0.44
C ALA A 158 6.23 10.23 -0.94
N VAL A 159 5.44 9.84 -1.95
CA VAL A 159 5.55 8.53 -2.61
C VAL A 159 6.73 8.45 -3.56
N LEU A 160 7.08 9.54 -4.23
CA LEU A 160 8.23 9.62 -5.15
C LEU A 160 9.59 9.35 -4.47
N LEU A 161 9.65 9.24 -3.14
CA LEU A 161 10.79 8.67 -2.42
C LEU A 161 11.02 7.17 -2.73
N THR A 162 10.02 6.44 -3.24
CA THR A 162 10.21 5.11 -3.88
C THR A 162 11.17 5.20 -5.06
N ALA A 163 11.17 6.31 -5.81
CA ALA A 163 12.04 6.51 -6.96
C ALA A 163 13.45 6.99 -6.57
N SER A 164 13.71 7.28 -5.29
CA SER A 164 14.98 7.83 -4.80
C SER A 164 15.71 6.96 -3.77
N GLY A 165 15.41 5.66 -3.73
CA GLY A 165 16.22 4.66 -3.04
C GLY A 165 16.11 4.63 -1.51
N VAL A 166 15.20 5.41 -0.91
CA VAL A 166 14.86 5.28 0.52
C VAL A 166 13.91 4.10 0.67
N SER A 167 14.40 3.02 1.29
CA SER A 167 13.56 1.87 1.62
C SER A 167 12.44 2.32 2.57
N PHE A 168 11.18 2.01 2.24
CA PHE A 168 10.05 2.30 3.13
C PHE A 168 10.19 1.59 4.49
N SER A 169 10.96 0.50 4.55
CA SER A 169 11.37 -0.15 5.79
C SER A 169 12.18 0.75 6.73
N ALA A 170 12.97 1.68 6.19
CA ALA A 170 13.79 2.59 7.01
C ALA A 170 12.96 3.69 7.69
N ILE A 171 11.75 3.97 7.17
CA ILE A 171 10.80 4.92 7.72
C ILE A 171 9.61 4.23 8.41
N HIS A 172 9.71 2.92 8.62
CA HIS A 172 8.68 2.16 9.32
C HIS A 172 8.43 2.76 10.72
N PRO A 173 7.17 2.91 11.17
CA PRO A 173 6.86 3.55 12.44
C PRO A 173 7.64 3.00 13.64
N ASP A 174 7.84 1.69 13.68
CA ASP A 174 8.57 1.02 14.78
C ASP A 174 10.07 1.35 14.82
N THR A 175 10.65 1.85 13.73
CA THR A 175 12.07 2.25 13.72
C THR A 175 12.32 3.54 14.51
N GLY A 176 11.28 4.37 14.70
CA GLY A 176 11.40 5.69 15.34
C GLY A 176 12.33 6.68 14.62
N SER A 177 12.79 6.35 13.42
CA SER A 177 13.71 7.18 12.63
C SER A 177 13.05 8.45 12.10
N VAL A 178 11.72 8.39 11.94
CA VAL A 178 10.85 9.40 11.34
C VAL A 178 9.70 9.65 12.33
N PRO A 179 9.49 10.87 12.85
CA PRO A 179 8.29 11.18 13.63
C PRO A 179 7.03 10.96 12.80
N THR A 180 6.07 10.27 13.41
CA THR A 180 4.74 9.96 12.89
C THR A 180 3.77 11.11 13.15
N ASP A 181 2.83 11.32 12.24
CA ASP A 181 1.82 12.38 12.28
C ASP A 181 0.38 11.83 12.26
N CYS A 182 0.24 10.50 12.31
CA CYS A 182 -1.04 9.79 12.40
C CYS A 182 -1.01 8.74 13.51
N THR A 183 -2.11 8.61 14.25
CA THR A 183 -2.36 7.54 15.22
C THR A 183 -3.65 6.81 14.84
N LEU A 184 -3.53 5.51 14.60
CA LEU A 184 -4.64 4.58 14.40
C LEU A 184 -4.99 3.96 15.75
N ALA A 185 -6.21 4.17 16.22
CA ALA A 185 -6.71 3.68 17.49
C ALA A 185 -7.69 2.53 17.27
N MET A 186 -7.27 1.32 17.65
CA MET A 186 -8.08 0.10 17.68
C MET A 186 -8.66 -0.08 19.10
N ALA A 187 -9.51 -1.09 19.31
CA ALA A 187 -10.06 -1.34 20.65
C ALA A 187 -9.02 -1.88 21.64
N ASP A 188 -8.03 -2.62 21.14
CA ASP A 188 -7.00 -3.34 21.89
C ASP A 188 -5.62 -2.67 21.87
N GLY A 189 -5.47 -1.54 21.18
CA GLY A 189 -4.18 -0.85 21.08
C GLY A 189 -4.18 0.34 20.13
N GLU A 190 -3.02 0.98 20.03
CA GLU A 190 -2.79 2.09 19.11
C GLU A 190 -1.52 1.83 18.28
N LEU A 191 -1.56 2.28 17.03
CA LEU A 191 -0.42 2.23 16.10
C LEU A 191 -0.16 3.62 15.54
N ASN A 192 1.11 3.97 15.44
CA ASN A 192 1.53 5.21 14.83
C ASN A 192 1.87 5.00 13.36
N ALA A 193 1.62 6.00 12.52
CA ALA A 193 1.86 5.93 11.08
C ALA A 193 2.10 7.32 10.49
N HIS A 194 2.41 7.35 9.20
CA HIS A 194 2.61 8.58 8.45
C HIS A 194 1.41 8.81 7.52
N LYS A 195 0.69 9.94 7.69
CA LYS A 195 -0.49 10.29 6.88
C LYS A 195 -0.18 10.15 5.39
N ALA A 196 0.94 10.73 4.96
CA ALA A 196 1.33 10.72 3.55
C ALA A 196 1.47 9.30 2.97
N VAL A 197 2.01 8.36 3.74
CA VAL A 197 2.18 6.96 3.33
C VAL A 197 0.84 6.23 3.31
N LEU A 198 -0.01 6.44 4.32
CA LEU A 198 -1.35 5.84 4.35
C LEU A 198 -2.22 6.31 3.17
N MET A 199 -2.28 7.62 2.92
CA MET A 199 -3.04 8.20 1.81
C MET A 199 -2.51 7.78 0.44
N ALA A 200 -1.21 7.51 0.35
CA ALA A 200 -0.60 7.00 -0.86
C ALA A 200 -1.03 5.57 -1.19
N ALA A 201 -1.02 4.71 -0.18
CA ALA A 201 -1.32 3.29 -0.35
C ALA A 201 -2.82 2.98 -0.41
N SER A 202 -3.66 3.84 0.16
CA SER A 202 -5.10 3.58 0.34
C SER A 202 -5.94 4.81 0.02
N GLU A 203 -6.90 4.63 -0.90
CA GLU A 203 -7.90 5.64 -1.20
C GLU A 203 -8.84 5.90 -0.01
N TYR A 204 -9.09 4.89 0.83
CA TYR A 204 -9.84 5.04 2.08
C TYR A 204 -9.18 6.05 3.01
N PHE A 205 -7.88 5.86 3.31
CA PHE A 205 -7.14 6.80 4.15
C PHE A 205 -7.00 8.17 3.50
N ARG A 206 -6.83 8.23 2.18
CA ARG A 206 -6.80 9.50 1.44
C ARG A 206 -8.09 10.29 1.59
N ALA A 207 -9.24 9.66 1.33
CA ALA A 207 -10.54 10.31 1.45
C ALA A 207 -10.75 10.82 2.88
N MET A 208 -10.45 9.98 3.87
CA MET A 208 -10.64 10.31 5.28
C MET A 208 -9.73 11.47 5.74
N LEU A 209 -8.42 11.41 5.47
CA LEU A 209 -7.45 12.36 6.01
C LEU A 209 -7.42 13.71 5.27
N VAL A 210 -7.95 13.79 4.04
CA VAL A 210 -8.06 15.04 3.25
C VAL A 210 -9.39 15.76 3.48
N SER A 211 -10.44 15.06 3.93
CA SER A 211 -11.83 15.55 3.96
C SER A 211 -12.12 16.77 4.87
N GLY A 212 -11.16 17.25 5.66
CA GLY A 212 -11.36 18.33 6.64
C GLY A 212 -12.22 17.93 7.84
N MET A 213 -12.54 16.64 7.99
CA MET A 213 -13.26 16.07 9.15
C MET A 213 -12.33 15.90 10.36
N LEU A 214 -12.85 15.43 11.50
CA LEU A 214 -12.10 15.24 12.76
C LEU A 214 -10.78 14.47 12.54
N GLU A 215 -10.84 13.45 11.69
CA GLU A 215 -9.76 12.53 11.36
C GLU A 215 -8.60 13.21 10.62
N SER A 216 -8.83 14.35 9.96
CA SER A 216 -7.78 15.17 9.34
C SER A 216 -6.73 15.65 10.37
N GLY A 217 -7.10 15.72 11.64
CA GLY A 217 -6.22 15.98 12.77
C GLY A 217 -5.15 14.91 12.99
N GLY A 218 -5.28 13.72 12.39
CA GLY A 218 -4.29 12.64 12.49
C GLY A 218 -4.58 11.61 13.57
N ARG A 219 -5.81 11.54 14.05
CA ARG A 219 -6.26 10.43 14.90
C ARG A 219 -7.45 9.76 14.23
N VAL A 220 -7.32 8.47 13.97
CA VAL A 220 -8.32 7.65 13.25
C VAL A 220 -8.75 6.52 14.17
N SER A 221 -10.06 6.37 14.42
CA SER A 221 -10.58 5.29 15.27
C SER A 221 -11.15 4.15 14.42
N LEU A 222 -10.65 2.94 14.65
CA LEU A 222 -11.02 1.70 13.96
C LEU A 222 -11.18 0.57 15.01
N PRO A 223 -12.15 0.68 15.95
CA PRO A 223 -12.24 -0.21 17.10
C PRO A 223 -12.58 -1.66 16.73
N ASP A 224 -13.11 -1.88 15.54
CA ASP A 224 -13.53 -3.16 15.02
C ASP A 224 -12.42 -3.91 14.26
N ILE A 225 -11.22 -3.32 14.12
CA ILE A 225 -10.07 -3.99 13.54
C ILE A 225 -9.09 -4.35 14.66
N PRO A 226 -8.71 -5.62 14.84
CA PRO A 226 -7.69 -6.01 15.82
C PRO A 226 -6.34 -5.32 15.55
N THR A 227 -5.62 -4.94 16.61
CA THR A 227 -4.32 -4.26 16.49
C THR A 227 -3.31 -5.10 15.68
N GLU A 228 -3.33 -6.41 15.86
CA GLU A 228 -2.45 -7.32 15.11
C GLU A 228 -2.74 -7.32 13.60
N THR A 229 -4.02 -7.33 13.21
CA THR A 229 -4.43 -7.25 11.81
C THR A 229 -4.06 -5.89 11.22
N MET A 230 -4.26 -4.79 11.97
CA MET A 230 -3.83 -3.46 11.52
C MET A 230 -2.31 -3.36 11.41
N ARG A 231 -1.55 -4.00 12.29
CA ARG A 231 -0.09 -4.06 12.19
C ARG A 231 0.35 -4.72 10.89
N ALA A 232 -0.22 -5.87 10.54
CA ALA A 232 0.07 -6.52 9.26
C ALA A 232 -0.27 -5.65 8.03
N VAL A 233 -1.35 -4.85 8.12
CA VAL A 233 -1.68 -3.85 7.08
C VAL A 233 -0.61 -2.78 7.00
N ILE A 234 -0.16 -2.22 8.13
CA ILE A 234 0.92 -1.23 8.18
C ILE A 234 2.21 -1.82 7.62
N ASP A 235 2.62 -3.00 8.08
CA ASP A 235 3.81 -3.68 7.61
C ASP A 235 3.75 -3.86 6.09
N PHE A 236 2.61 -4.28 5.53
CA PHE A 236 2.44 -4.37 4.08
C PHE A 236 2.59 -3.02 3.37
N ILE A 237 1.98 -1.96 3.89
CA ILE A 237 2.05 -0.61 3.31
C ILE A 237 3.50 -0.10 3.27
N TYR A 238 4.30 -0.41 4.29
CA TYR A 238 5.69 0.06 4.40
C TYR A 238 6.74 -0.92 3.85
N LEU A 239 6.46 -2.21 3.76
CA LEU A 239 7.45 -3.20 3.35
C LEU A 239 7.15 -3.79 1.98
N GLY A 240 5.88 -3.71 1.52
CA GLY A 240 5.41 -4.38 0.31
C GLY A 240 5.37 -5.91 0.43
N THR A 241 5.72 -6.44 1.59
CA THR A 241 5.76 -7.87 1.91
C THR A 241 4.95 -8.12 3.18
N LEU A 242 4.44 -9.33 3.32
CA LEU A 242 3.60 -9.71 4.44
C LEU A 242 4.17 -10.95 5.11
N GLU A 243 4.46 -10.84 6.42
CA GLU A 243 4.81 -11.97 7.26
C GLU A 243 3.60 -12.32 8.12
N LEU A 244 3.01 -13.49 7.86
CA LEU A 244 1.85 -13.99 8.61
C LEU A 244 2.36 -14.62 9.92
N ASN A 245 2.36 -13.83 10.99
CA ASN A 245 2.68 -14.30 12.33
C ASN A 245 1.39 -14.39 13.15
N CYS A 246 0.83 -15.57 13.32
CA CYS A 246 -0.33 -15.83 14.20
C CYS A 246 -0.23 -17.23 14.81
N GLY A 247 -0.78 -17.40 16.00
CA GLY A 247 -0.79 -18.67 16.72
C GLY A 247 -1.73 -19.67 16.08
N LYS A 248 -1.46 -20.97 16.24
CA LYS A 248 -2.33 -22.04 15.67
C LYS A 248 -3.71 -22.09 16.32
N ASP A 249 -3.82 -21.60 17.56
CA ASP A 249 -5.03 -21.70 18.39
C ASP A 249 -5.87 -20.41 18.40
N ASP A 250 -5.43 -19.37 17.68
CA ASP A 250 -6.14 -18.09 17.61
C ASP A 250 -7.47 -18.25 16.87
N VAL A 251 -8.55 -17.69 17.40
CA VAL A 251 -9.89 -17.76 16.80
C VAL A 251 -10.25 -16.40 16.19
N PHE A 252 -10.68 -16.40 14.94
CA PHE A 252 -11.06 -15.21 14.19
C PHE A 252 -12.54 -15.27 13.84
N GLU A 253 -13.25 -14.21 14.22
CA GLU A 253 -14.66 -14.00 13.89
C GLU A 253 -14.78 -13.04 12.71
N ILE A 254 -15.28 -13.54 11.58
CA ILE A 254 -15.49 -12.74 10.37
C ILE A 254 -16.98 -12.53 10.19
N GLN A 255 -17.42 -11.27 10.24
CA GLN A 255 -18.81 -10.90 9.97
C GLN A 255 -19.01 -10.78 8.45
N THR A 256 -19.98 -11.54 7.93
CA THR A 256 -20.37 -11.42 6.53
C THR A 256 -21.25 -10.20 6.31
N PRO A 257 -21.32 -9.67 5.07
CA PRO A 257 -22.26 -8.59 4.73
C PRO A 257 -23.73 -8.94 5.03
N GLN A 258 -24.06 -10.23 5.06
CA GLN A 258 -25.39 -10.76 5.36
C GLN A 258 -25.66 -10.87 6.87
N GLY A 259 -24.68 -10.56 7.73
CA GLY A 259 -24.80 -10.61 9.19
C GLY A 259 -24.54 -11.98 9.81
N GLU A 260 -23.98 -12.92 9.06
CA GLU A 260 -23.55 -14.22 9.56
C GLU A 260 -22.13 -14.11 10.14
N THR A 261 -21.85 -14.86 11.21
CA THR A 261 -20.51 -14.93 11.80
C THR A 261 -19.82 -16.21 11.37
N LEU A 262 -18.70 -16.08 10.66
CA LEU A 262 -17.85 -17.20 10.26
C LEU A 262 -16.68 -17.31 11.23
N LEU A 263 -16.44 -18.53 11.72
CA LEU A 263 -15.34 -18.83 12.62
C LEU A 263 -14.23 -19.55 11.87
N PHE A 264 -13.01 -19.06 12.07
CA PHE A 264 -11.79 -19.67 11.56
C PHE A 264 -10.73 -19.72 12.66
N THR A 265 -9.83 -20.68 12.57
CA THR A 265 -8.74 -20.83 13.53
C THR A 265 -7.38 -20.70 12.88
N GLY A 266 -6.44 -20.19 13.66
CA GLY A 266 -5.04 -20.09 13.33
C GLY A 266 -4.75 -19.25 12.08
N PRO A 267 -3.72 -19.62 11.29
CA PRO A 267 -3.25 -18.80 10.18
C PRO A 267 -4.22 -18.59 9.04
N VAL A 268 -5.12 -19.54 8.82
CA VAL A 268 -6.18 -19.38 7.83
C VAL A 268 -7.11 -18.25 8.26
N GLY A 269 -7.60 -18.28 9.51
CA GLY A 269 -8.51 -17.26 10.02
C GLY A 269 -7.90 -15.86 9.99
N PHE A 270 -6.64 -15.73 10.41
CA PHE A 270 -5.92 -14.46 10.33
C PHE A 270 -5.87 -13.92 8.89
N THR A 271 -5.51 -14.78 7.93
CA THR A 271 -5.34 -14.40 6.53
C THR A 271 -6.67 -13.98 5.88
N LEU A 272 -7.77 -14.67 6.20
CA LEU A 272 -9.10 -14.32 5.71
C LEU A 272 -9.61 -13.02 6.35
N ASN A 273 -9.38 -12.82 7.65
CA ASN A 273 -9.73 -11.57 8.32
C ASN A 273 -8.95 -10.38 7.72
N LEU A 274 -7.65 -10.59 7.48
CA LEU A 274 -6.79 -9.60 6.83
C LEU A 274 -7.28 -9.25 5.42
N PHE A 275 -7.81 -10.21 4.66
CA PHE A 275 -8.40 -9.94 3.34
C PHE A 275 -9.61 -9.00 3.46
N VAL A 276 -10.53 -9.26 4.39
CA VAL A 276 -11.73 -8.43 4.61
C VAL A 276 -11.33 -7.00 5.03
N VAL A 277 -10.35 -6.88 5.92
CA VAL A 277 -9.80 -5.58 6.33
C VAL A 277 -9.15 -4.86 5.15
N ALA A 278 -8.36 -5.57 4.32
CA ALA A 278 -7.72 -5.00 3.14
C ALA A 278 -8.73 -4.46 2.13
N GLN A 279 -9.85 -5.18 1.90
CA GLN A 279 -10.94 -4.72 1.05
C GLN A 279 -11.56 -3.43 1.58
N ARG A 280 -11.90 -3.41 2.88
CA ARG A 280 -12.47 -2.21 3.52
C ARG A 280 -11.56 -1.00 3.41
N LEU A 281 -10.25 -1.21 3.55
CA LEU A 281 -9.23 -0.16 3.45
C LEU A 281 -8.83 0.14 1.99
N ALA A 282 -9.50 -0.45 0.99
CA ALA A 282 -9.24 -0.26 -0.44
C ALA A 282 -7.77 -0.57 -0.84
N LEU A 283 -7.18 -1.62 -0.27
CA LEU A 283 -5.81 -2.06 -0.52
C LEU A 283 -5.76 -3.17 -1.59
N GLY A 284 -6.03 -2.83 -2.85
CA GLY A 284 -6.13 -3.82 -3.94
C GLY A 284 -4.89 -4.70 -4.14
N GLY A 285 -3.68 -4.17 -3.92
CA GLY A 285 -2.43 -4.95 -3.99
C GLY A 285 -2.33 -6.03 -2.92
N LEU A 286 -2.85 -5.76 -1.71
CA LEU A 286 -2.91 -6.71 -0.61
C LEU A 286 -3.99 -7.77 -0.89
N CYS A 287 -5.18 -7.34 -1.31
CA CYS A 287 -6.26 -8.24 -1.72
C CYS A 287 -5.80 -9.23 -2.80
N GLY A 288 -5.09 -8.73 -3.82
CA GLY A 288 -4.53 -9.57 -4.89
C GLY A 288 -3.50 -10.58 -4.40
N SER A 289 -2.61 -10.17 -3.51
CA SER A 289 -1.60 -11.05 -2.91
C SER A 289 -2.24 -12.18 -2.09
N ILE A 290 -3.20 -11.84 -1.24
CA ILE A 290 -3.90 -12.83 -0.40
C ILE A 290 -4.76 -13.75 -1.27
N ALA A 291 -5.49 -13.24 -2.27
CA ALA A 291 -6.27 -14.07 -3.18
C ALA A 291 -5.39 -15.06 -3.96
N SER A 292 -4.19 -14.65 -4.39
CA SER A 292 -3.22 -15.54 -5.02
C SER A 292 -2.80 -16.68 -4.08
N TRP A 293 -2.53 -16.36 -2.81
CA TRP A 293 -2.24 -17.36 -1.78
C TRP A 293 -3.43 -18.31 -1.54
N MET A 294 -4.67 -17.79 -1.54
CA MET A 294 -5.87 -18.62 -1.39
C MET A 294 -6.01 -19.62 -2.53
N VAL A 295 -5.76 -19.22 -3.79
CA VAL A 295 -5.77 -20.14 -4.93
C VAL A 295 -4.71 -21.24 -4.77
N GLN A 296 -3.50 -20.89 -4.33
CA GLN A 296 -2.43 -21.86 -4.11
C GLN A 296 -2.73 -22.82 -2.95
N SER A 297 -3.48 -22.36 -1.95
CA SER A 297 -3.84 -23.12 -0.75
C SER A 297 -5.26 -23.69 -0.80
N ILE A 298 -5.89 -23.72 -1.97
CA ILE A 298 -7.33 -23.96 -2.11
C ILE A 298 -7.75 -25.34 -1.58
N SER A 299 -6.92 -26.36 -1.72
CA SER A 299 -7.20 -27.72 -1.22
C SER A 299 -7.24 -27.80 0.30
N LEU A 300 -6.50 -26.93 1.00
CA LEU A 300 -6.55 -26.83 2.46
C LEU A 300 -7.78 -26.02 2.89
N LEU A 301 -8.03 -24.90 2.22
CA LEU A 301 -9.16 -24.01 2.53
C LEU A 301 -10.51 -24.70 2.30
N ALA A 302 -10.62 -25.51 1.24
CA ALA A 302 -11.82 -26.27 0.92
C ALA A 302 -12.22 -27.29 1.98
N GLN A 303 -11.32 -27.67 2.91
CA GLN A 303 -11.63 -28.57 4.02
C GLN A 303 -12.33 -27.85 5.18
N THR A 304 -12.43 -26.52 5.14
CA THR A 304 -13.06 -25.74 6.19
C THR A 304 -14.50 -25.38 5.80
N ASP A 305 -15.47 -25.85 6.59
CA ASP A 305 -16.91 -25.64 6.32
C ASP A 305 -17.25 -24.15 6.19
N SER A 306 -16.60 -23.29 6.99
CA SER A 306 -16.77 -21.84 6.99
C SER A 306 -16.28 -21.16 5.70
N PHE A 307 -15.37 -21.79 4.92
CA PHE A 307 -14.74 -21.14 3.77
C PHE A 307 -15.68 -20.99 2.57
N VAL A 308 -16.62 -21.92 2.40
CA VAL A 308 -17.69 -21.77 1.41
C VAL A 308 -18.56 -20.55 1.73
N GLY A 309 -18.94 -20.42 3.01
CA GLY A 309 -19.64 -19.23 3.51
C GLY A 309 -18.85 -17.95 3.23
N PHE A 310 -17.52 -17.99 3.38
CA PHE A 310 -16.65 -16.84 3.10
C PHE A 310 -16.66 -16.45 1.62
N ILE A 311 -16.32 -17.36 0.69
CA ILE A 311 -16.20 -17.02 -0.73
C ILE A 311 -17.55 -16.68 -1.39
N THR A 312 -18.66 -17.09 -0.79
CA THR A 312 -20.01 -16.73 -1.25
C THR A 312 -20.51 -15.42 -0.64
N ALA A 313 -20.13 -15.10 0.60
CA ALA A 313 -20.49 -13.85 1.27
C ALA A 313 -19.76 -12.63 0.71
N PHE A 314 -18.50 -12.80 0.32
CA PHE A 314 -17.66 -11.73 -0.18
C PHE A 314 -17.52 -11.84 -1.70
N THR A 315 -18.21 -10.99 -2.45
CA THR A 315 -18.10 -10.93 -3.92
C THR A 315 -17.17 -9.79 -4.34
N ASP A 316 -15.97 -10.14 -4.79
CA ASP A 316 -14.97 -9.19 -5.29
C ASP A 316 -14.25 -9.82 -6.49
N SER A 317 -13.86 -8.99 -7.46
CA SER A 317 -13.03 -9.36 -8.60
C SER A 317 -11.77 -10.16 -8.22
N HIS A 318 -11.20 -9.94 -7.04
CA HIS A 318 -10.07 -10.70 -6.52
C HIS A 318 -10.44 -12.14 -6.15
N LEU A 319 -11.68 -12.39 -5.72
CA LEU A 319 -12.18 -13.71 -5.35
C LEU A 319 -12.69 -14.52 -6.54
N ASP A 320 -12.99 -13.92 -7.69
CA ASP A 320 -13.46 -14.66 -8.88
C ASP A 320 -12.55 -15.85 -9.25
N LYS A 321 -11.23 -15.66 -9.14
CA LYS A 321 -10.24 -16.72 -9.38
C LYS A 321 -10.25 -17.78 -8.28
N VAL A 322 -10.46 -17.38 -7.03
CA VAL A 322 -10.57 -18.26 -5.88
C VAL A 322 -11.82 -19.13 -6.01
N CYS A 323 -12.98 -18.51 -6.29
CA CYS A 323 -14.24 -19.20 -6.53
C CYS A 323 -14.14 -20.16 -7.71
N SER A 324 -13.55 -19.72 -8.83
CA SER A 324 -13.30 -20.60 -9.98
C SER A 324 -12.43 -21.80 -9.63
N ALA A 325 -11.36 -21.61 -8.85
CA ALA A 325 -10.48 -22.70 -8.43
C ALA A 325 -11.19 -23.66 -7.46
N TYR A 326 -11.98 -23.12 -6.53
CA TYR A 326 -12.79 -23.90 -5.61
C TYR A 326 -13.79 -24.79 -6.34
N LEU A 327 -14.54 -24.21 -7.29
CA LEU A 327 -15.54 -24.94 -8.08
C LEU A 327 -14.92 -26.06 -8.93
N LEU A 328 -13.71 -25.84 -9.48
CA LEU A 328 -12.99 -26.87 -10.22
C LEU A 328 -12.51 -28.03 -9.33
N LEU A 329 -12.14 -27.73 -8.08
CA LEU A 329 -11.69 -28.76 -7.14
C LEU A 329 -12.86 -29.52 -6.49
N ASN A 330 -14.00 -28.85 -6.28
CA ASN A 330 -15.16 -29.40 -5.57
C ASN A 330 -16.47 -29.23 -6.35
N PRO A 331 -16.54 -29.66 -7.63
CA PRO A 331 -17.71 -29.41 -8.49
C PRO A 331 -18.97 -30.10 -7.96
N ILE A 332 -18.79 -31.29 -7.36
CA ILE A 332 -19.88 -32.05 -6.76
C ILE A 332 -20.38 -31.34 -5.49
N ALA A 333 -19.49 -31.01 -4.54
CA ALA A 333 -19.91 -30.37 -3.28
C ALA A 333 -20.66 -29.05 -3.51
N ALA A 334 -20.16 -28.21 -4.43
CA ALA A 334 -20.74 -26.92 -4.79
C ALA A 334 -22.18 -27.00 -5.35
N LEU A 335 -22.57 -28.18 -5.88
CA LEU A 335 -23.94 -28.46 -6.33
C LEU A 335 -24.90 -28.83 -5.19
N TYR A 336 -24.41 -29.45 -4.13
CA TYR A 336 -25.26 -29.89 -3.02
C TYR A 336 -25.47 -28.83 -1.95
N ASP A 337 -24.45 -28.02 -1.69
CA ASP A 337 -24.45 -27.04 -0.61
C ASP A 337 -25.06 -25.68 -1.01
N GLY A 338 -25.55 -25.57 -2.25
CA GLY A 338 -26.13 -24.33 -2.79
C GLY A 338 -25.09 -23.24 -3.05
N THR A 339 -23.79 -23.57 -3.08
CA THR A 339 -22.71 -22.61 -3.37
C THR A 339 -22.92 -21.91 -4.71
N LEU A 340 -23.37 -22.66 -5.72
CA LEU A 340 -23.60 -22.13 -7.06
C LEU A 340 -24.72 -21.07 -7.09
N ASP A 341 -25.76 -21.24 -6.27
CA ASP A 341 -26.87 -20.27 -6.18
C ASP A 341 -26.42 -18.91 -5.59
N ARG A 342 -25.32 -18.92 -4.83
CA ARG A 342 -24.78 -17.75 -4.15
C ARG A 342 -23.65 -17.08 -4.93
N MET A 343 -23.15 -17.70 -6.00
CA MET A 343 -22.08 -17.15 -6.82
C MET A 343 -22.64 -16.30 -7.97
N GLY A 344 -21.95 -15.20 -8.29
CA GLY A 344 -22.36 -14.31 -9.38
C GLY A 344 -22.20 -14.94 -10.77
N ASP A 345 -23.05 -14.52 -11.72
CA ASP A 345 -23.11 -15.01 -13.10
C ASP A 345 -21.74 -15.04 -13.81
N GLY A 346 -20.87 -14.06 -13.56
CA GLY A 346 -19.53 -14.00 -14.16
C GLY A 346 -18.61 -15.16 -13.74
N VAL A 347 -18.70 -15.56 -12.47
CA VAL A 347 -17.95 -16.71 -11.93
C VAL A 347 -18.49 -18.01 -12.51
N LEU A 348 -19.82 -18.15 -12.55
CA LEU A 348 -20.50 -19.31 -13.12
C LEU A 348 -20.17 -19.49 -14.61
N ARG A 349 -20.20 -18.42 -15.41
CA ARG A 349 -19.80 -18.46 -16.83
C ARG A 349 -18.36 -18.89 -17.01
N THR A 350 -17.45 -18.36 -16.18
CA THR A 350 -16.03 -18.71 -16.23
C THR A 350 -15.81 -20.18 -15.87
N PHE A 351 -16.52 -20.68 -14.86
CA PHE A 351 -16.49 -22.08 -14.46
C PHE A 351 -17.01 -23.00 -15.57
N VAL A 352 -18.20 -22.73 -16.10
CA VAL A 352 -18.80 -23.48 -17.22
C VAL A 352 -17.90 -23.49 -18.45
N SER A 353 -17.32 -22.33 -18.82
CA SER A 353 -16.39 -22.22 -19.95
C SER A 353 -15.13 -23.07 -19.77
N LYS A 354 -14.59 -23.13 -18.55
CA LYS A 354 -13.43 -23.97 -18.24
C LYS A 354 -13.77 -25.46 -18.17
N LEU A 355 -14.97 -25.81 -17.73
CA LEU A 355 -15.41 -27.21 -17.61
C LEU A 355 -15.67 -27.86 -18.98
N ILE A 356 -16.24 -27.11 -19.92
CA ILE A 356 -16.73 -27.63 -21.21
C ILE A 356 -15.79 -27.25 -22.38
N GLY A 357 -14.82 -26.35 -22.12
CA GLY A 357 -13.94 -25.79 -23.14
C GLY A 357 -14.60 -24.64 -23.92
N THR A 358 -13.79 -23.65 -24.30
CA THR A 358 -14.23 -22.39 -24.92
C THR A 358 -14.95 -22.56 -26.27
N GLU A 359 -14.71 -23.64 -27.00
CA GLU A 359 -15.32 -23.89 -28.33
C GLU A 359 -16.79 -24.33 -28.23
N ALA A 360 -17.19 -25.04 -27.17
CA ALA A 360 -18.56 -25.49 -26.99
C ALA A 360 -19.51 -24.32 -26.64
N VAL A 361 -19.03 -23.34 -25.87
CA VAL A 361 -19.82 -22.16 -25.44
C VAL A 361 -20.25 -21.30 -26.63
N GLN A 362 -19.48 -21.27 -27.73
CA GLN A 362 -19.84 -20.52 -28.94
C GLN A 362 -20.86 -21.23 -29.84
N GLN A 363 -20.92 -22.57 -29.82
CA GLN A 363 -21.92 -23.33 -30.58
C GLN A 363 -23.32 -23.29 -29.93
N PHE A 364 -23.38 -23.16 -28.60
CA PHE A 364 -24.61 -22.87 -27.87
C PHE A 364 -24.90 -21.36 -27.95
N ASN A 365 -25.44 -20.93 -29.09
CA ASN A 365 -25.91 -19.56 -29.31
C ASN A 365 -26.96 -19.20 -28.24
N MET A 366 -26.54 -18.55 -27.15
CA MET A 366 -27.37 -18.21 -25.98
C MET A 366 -28.40 -17.16 -26.40
N PRO A 367 -29.71 -17.48 -26.46
CA PRO A 367 -30.71 -16.50 -26.87
C PRO A 367 -30.92 -15.48 -25.74
N GLU A 368 -31.01 -14.19 -26.11
CA GLU A 368 -31.48 -13.14 -25.21
C GLU A 368 -32.87 -13.50 -24.65
N ILE A 369 -33.02 -13.26 -23.35
CA ILE A 369 -34.11 -13.75 -22.52
C ILE A 369 -35.46 -13.21 -23.03
N GLY A 370 -36.27 -14.12 -23.58
CA GLY A 370 -37.66 -13.90 -23.94
C GLY A 370 -38.49 -15.15 -23.65
N SER A 371 -38.89 -15.32 -22.39
CA SER A 371 -40.07 -16.09 -21.92
C SER A 371 -40.55 -17.29 -22.76
N ARG A 372 -39.68 -18.23 -23.13
CA ARG A 372 -40.10 -19.50 -23.75
C ARG A 372 -39.33 -20.68 -23.18
N VAL A 373 -40.09 -21.63 -22.64
CA VAL A 373 -39.66 -22.94 -22.17
C VAL A 373 -39.00 -23.69 -23.33
N GLY A 374 -37.68 -23.83 -23.31
CA GLY A 374 -36.92 -24.67 -24.24
C GLY A 374 -36.59 -26.00 -23.59
N VAL A 375 -36.90 -27.10 -24.27
CA VAL A 375 -36.49 -28.46 -23.89
C VAL A 375 -35.07 -28.69 -24.43
N LEU A 376 -34.09 -28.87 -23.54
CA LEU A 376 -32.73 -29.24 -23.91
C LEU A 376 -32.59 -30.78 -23.95
N PRO A 377 -31.61 -31.33 -24.69
CA PRO A 377 -31.47 -32.77 -24.88
C PRO A 377 -31.15 -33.51 -23.57
N ALA A 378 -31.75 -34.69 -23.41
CA ALA A 378 -31.58 -35.54 -22.22
C ALA A 378 -30.17 -36.13 -22.14
N VAL A 379 -29.50 -35.93 -21.01
CA VAL A 379 -28.19 -36.55 -20.71
C VAL A 379 -28.41 -37.92 -20.08
N ARG A 380 -27.61 -38.91 -20.50
CA ARG A 380 -27.62 -40.27 -19.95
C ARG A 380 -26.63 -40.35 -18.81
N ILE A 381 -27.05 -40.93 -17.68
CA ILE A 381 -26.19 -41.08 -16.49
C ILE A 381 -26.48 -42.48 -15.90
N PRO A 382 -25.49 -43.20 -15.33
CA PRO A 382 -25.75 -44.45 -14.61
C PRO A 382 -26.81 -44.29 -13.52
N SER A 383 -27.71 -45.27 -13.38
CA SER A 383 -28.88 -45.18 -12.48
C SER A 383 -28.54 -44.99 -11.00
N ASP A 384 -27.35 -45.43 -10.57
CA ASP A 384 -26.85 -45.30 -9.21
C ASP A 384 -26.36 -43.86 -8.92
N ALA A 385 -25.83 -43.18 -9.94
CA ALA A 385 -25.36 -41.79 -9.88
C ALA A 385 -26.49 -40.76 -10.03
N ALA A 386 -27.70 -41.18 -10.43
CA ALA A 386 -28.84 -40.30 -10.67
C ALA A 386 -29.66 -39.95 -9.40
N LYS A 387 -29.52 -40.74 -8.32
CA LYS A 387 -30.23 -40.53 -7.04
C LYS A 387 -30.08 -39.13 -6.42
N PRO A 388 -28.91 -38.48 -6.46
CA PRO A 388 -28.73 -37.19 -5.78
C PRO A 388 -29.30 -35.98 -6.53
N PHE A 389 -29.52 -36.09 -7.84
CA PHE A 389 -30.01 -35.00 -8.68
C PHE A 389 -31.54 -34.84 -8.62
N SER A 390 -32.24 -35.75 -7.96
CA SER A 390 -33.71 -35.74 -7.81
C SER A 390 -34.25 -34.52 -7.05
N GLY A 391 -33.42 -33.86 -6.24
CA GLY A 391 -33.79 -32.65 -5.48
C GLY A 391 -33.45 -31.32 -6.16
N VAL A 392 -32.40 -31.28 -7.00
CA VAL A 392 -31.88 -30.05 -7.65
C VAL A 392 -32.52 -29.83 -9.03
N LEU A 393 -32.94 -30.90 -9.70
CA LEU A 393 -33.59 -30.85 -11.00
C LEU A 393 -35.08 -31.14 -10.83
N LEU A 394 -35.94 -30.15 -11.08
CA LEU A 394 -37.37 -30.36 -11.21
C LEU A 394 -37.64 -31.14 -12.51
N GLY A 395 -37.48 -32.45 -12.49
CA GLY A 395 -37.87 -33.24 -13.64
C GLY A 395 -37.79 -34.75 -13.44
N ARG A 396 -38.49 -35.46 -14.33
CA ARG A 396 -38.73 -36.89 -14.21
C ARG A 396 -37.45 -37.63 -14.52
N THR A 397 -36.96 -38.39 -13.54
CA THR A 397 -35.98 -39.44 -13.77
C THR A 397 -36.72 -40.68 -14.27
N SER A 398 -36.34 -41.19 -15.45
CA SER A 398 -36.81 -42.49 -15.94
C SER A 398 -35.62 -43.39 -16.21
N THR A 399 -35.60 -44.56 -15.56
CA THR A 399 -34.62 -45.61 -15.83
C THR A 399 -35.03 -46.38 -17.08
N LYS A 400 -34.14 -46.46 -18.07
CA LYS A 400 -34.33 -47.29 -19.24
C LYS A 400 -33.93 -48.75 -18.95
N PRO A 401 -34.40 -49.72 -19.75
CA PRO A 401 -34.15 -51.15 -19.53
C PRO A 401 -32.67 -51.57 -19.59
N ASP A 402 -31.79 -50.68 -20.07
CA ASP A 402 -30.35 -50.84 -20.18
C ASP A 402 -29.58 -50.43 -18.89
N GLY A 403 -30.29 -50.05 -17.83
CA GLY A 403 -29.69 -49.63 -16.55
C GLY A 403 -29.27 -48.15 -16.50
N MET A 404 -29.51 -47.40 -17.57
CA MET A 404 -29.21 -45.97 -17.67
C MET A 404 -30.40 -45.11 -17.23
N ALA A 405 -30.14 -44.06 -16.45
CA ALA A 405 -31.12 -43.04 -16.10
C ALA A 405 -31.15 -41.93 -17.17
N CYS A 406 -32.36 -41.56 -17.58
CA CYS A 406 -32.64 -40.40 -18.40
C CYS A 406 -33.19 -39.31 -17.48
N ILE A 407 -32.52 -38.16 -17.41
CA ILE A 407 -32.96 -37.03 -16.59
C ILE A 407 -33.57 -35.98 -17.51
N GLU A 408 -34.89 -35.84 -17.49
CA GLU A 408 -35.56 -34.64 -18.00
C GLU A 408 -35.45 -33.56 -16.94
N TYR A 409 -35.12 -32.32 -17.30
CA TYR A 409 -35.09 -31.18 -16.37
C TYR A 409 -36.03 -30.07 -16.83
N LYS A 410 -36.73 -29.47 -15.88
CA LYS A 410 -37.56 -28.28 -16.08
C LYS A 410 -36.86 -27.11 -15.39
N THR A 411 -36.50 -26.09 -16.15
CA THR A 411 -35.98 -24.84 -15.58
C THR A 411 -37.06 -24.24 -14.67
N VAL A 412 -36.72 -24.02 -13.40
CA VAL A 412 -37.58 -23.26 -12.49
C VAL A 412 -37.67 -21.85 -13.05
N SER A 413 -38.87 -21.30 -13.15
CA SER A 413 -39.11 -19.97 -13.70
C SER A 413 -38.23 -18.94 -13.01
N GLY A 414 -37.14 -18.54 -13.68
CA GLY A 414 -36.11 -17.63 -13.15
C GLY A 414 -34.66 -18.07 -13.37
N GLY A 415 -34.38 -19.35 -13.63
CA GLY A 415 -33.02 -19.84 -13.88
C GLY A 415 -32.53 -19.62 -15.33
N THR A 416 -31.35 -19.04 -15.48
CA THR A 416 -30.66 -18.79 -16.77
C THR A 416 -30.22 -20.10 -17.45
N ALA A 417 -29.93 -20.04 -18.77
CA ALA A 417 -29.46 -21.19 -19.57
C ALA A 417 -28.15 -21.83 -19.05
N GLU A 418 -27.43 -21.15 -18.16
CA GLU A 418 -26.18 -21.59 -17.52
C GLU A 418 -26.40 -22.83 -16.63
N TRP A 419 -27.54 -22.92 -15.95
CA TRP A 419 -27.87 -24.05 -15.06
C TRP A 419 -28.02 -25.38 -15.79
N SER A 420 -28.59 -25.34 -16.99
CA SER A 420 -28.76 -26.52 -17.83
C SER A 420 -27.42 -27.07 -18.31
N VAL A 421 -26.50 -26.17 -18.66
CA VAL A 421 -25.16 -26.49 -19.16
C VAL A 421 -24.25 -27.01 -18.04
N LEU A 422 -24.36 -26.44 -16.85
CA LEU A 422 -23.70 -26.90 -15.63
C LEU A 422 -24.10 -28.34 -15.27
N ALA A 423 -25.40 -28.65 -15.36
CA ALA A 423 -25.92 -29.99 -15.11
C ALA A 423 -25.40 -31.03 -16.12
N MET A 424 -25.29 -30.67 -17.40
CA MET A 424 -24.69 -31.55 -18.42
C MET A 424 -23.20 -31.79 -18.19
N ALA A 425 -22.48 -30.76 -17.78
CA ALA A 425 -21.03 -30.80 -17.61
C ALA A 425 -20.63 -31.59 -16.35
N VAL A 426 -21.41 -31.49 -15.28
CA VAL A 426 -21.25 -32.31 -14.08
C VAL A 426 -21.61 -33.77 -14.37
N ALA A 427 -22.66 -34.03 -15.15
CA ALA A 427 -23.01 -35.38 -15.57
C ALA A 427 -21.88 -36.06 -16.37
N ALA A 428 -21.14 -35.29 -17.18
CA ALA A 428 -19.98 -35.77 -17.92
C ALA A 428 -18.76 -36.07 -17.03
N ILE A 429 -18.50 -35.27 -15.98
CA ILE A 429 -17.43 -35.54 -15.00
C ILE A 429 -17.68 -36.84 -14.25
N ILE A 430 -18.94 -37.13 -13.90
CA ILE A 430 -19.32 -38.35 -13.18
C ILE A 430 -19.17 -39.61 -14.07
N GLU A 431 -19.24 -39.49 -15.39
CA GLU A 431 -19.01 -40.61 -16.32
C GLU A 431 -17.52 -41.00 -16.44
N ASP A 432 -16.58 -40.10 -16.14
CA ASP A 432 -15.13 -40.34 -16.30
C ASP A 432 -14.47 -40.89 -15.01
N ASP A 433 -15.11 -40.68 -13.84
CA ASP A 433 -14.67 -41.18 -12.52
C ASP A 433 -15.30 -42.55 -12.14
N ALA A 434 -16.17 -43.13 -12.99
CA ALA A 434 -16.84 -44.42 -12.80
C ALA A 434 -16.28 -45.50 -13.73
#